data_AF-A0A9W9HNP7-F1
#
_entry.id   AF-A0A9W9HNP7-F1
#
_cell.length_a   1.000
_cell.length_b   1.000
_cell.length_c   1.000
_cell.angle_alpha   90.00
_cell.angle_beta   90.00
_cell.angle_gamma   90.00
#
_symmetry.space_group_name_H-M   'P 1'
#
loop_
_entity.id
_entity.type
_entity.pdbx_description
1 polymer ?
#
loop_
_entity_poly.entity_id
_entity_poly.type
_entity_poly.pdbx_seq_one_letter_code
_entity_poly.pdbx_strand_id
1 'polypeptide(L)'
;MVLLHKDFGMCNIMINDTCILVGVIDWAEAEIAPFGLNLYSHQHLTCKVHFKNGWTRYDDYTVLEEIFWSTLSEEAGVLDDETIRVVKAARITGLLLSRGLTSRLANMPEPVPIRDDESGAYNMRDLDGLLINLATRFLELNN
;
A
#
# COMPACT_ATOMS: atom_id res chain seq x y z
N MET A 1 -12.41 12.50 4.71
CA MET A 1 -11.97 11.56 5.77
C MET A 1 -12.93 10.39 5.77
N VAL A 2 -12.43 9.17 5.94
CA VAL A 2 -13.21 7.93 5.94
C VAL A 2 -12.64 6.94 6.96
N LEU A 3 -13.37 5.86 7.27
CA LEU A 3 -12.86 4.75 8.07
C LEU A 3 -11.87 3.92 7.24
N LEU A 4 -10.63 3.85 7.72
CA LEU A 4 -9.59 2.97 7.19
C LEU A 4 -9.37 1.79 8.12
N HIS A 5 -8.92 0.68 7.54
CA HIS A 5 -8.49 -0.49 8.30
C HIS A 5 -7.15 -0.30 9.03
N LYS A 6 -6.33 0.67 8.58
CA LYS A 6 -4.91 0.91 8.93
C LYS A 6 -3.91 -0.22 8.67
N ASP A 7 -4.28 -1.46 8.95
CA ASP A 7 -3.49 -2.67 8.68
C ASP A 7 -4.04 -3.49 7.49
N PHE A 8 -4.44 -2.83 6.40
CA PHE A 8 -5.00 -3.55 5.25
C PHE A 8 -3.89 -4.31 4.51
N GLY A 9 -4.12 -5.57 4.16
CA GLY A 9 -3.13 -6.39 3.45
C GLY A 9 -3.54 -7.84 3.26
N MET A 10 -2.70 -8.62 2.59
CA MET A 10 -2.97 -10.02 2.20
C MET A 10 -3.41 -10.91 3.36
N CYS A 11 -2.83 -10.73 4.55
CA CYS A 11 -3.15 -11.54 5.72
C CYS A 11 -4.53 -11.24 6.32
N ASN A 12 -5.13 -10.10 5.97
CA ASN A 12 -6.40 -9.62 6.51
C ASN A 12 -7.55 -9.73 5.49
N ILE A 13 -7.27 -10.30 4.31
CA ILE A 13 -8.23 -10.53 3.22
C ILE A 13 -8.58 -12.01 3.15
N MET A 14 -9.86 -12.33 3.22
CA MET A 14 -10.37 -13.69 3.04
C MET A 14 -10.96 -13.86 1.65
N ILE A 15 -10.53 -14.92 0.95
CA ILE A 15 -11.08 -15.34 -0.33
C ILE A 15 -11.66 -16.75 -0.21
N ASN A 16 -12.68 -17.06 -1.00
CA ASN A 16 -13.16 -18.44 -1.14
C ASN A 16 -12.36 -19.22 -2.21
N ASP A 17 -12.74 -20.46 -2.45
CA ASP A 17 -12.16 -21.36 -3.46
C ASP A 17 -12.31 -20.87 -4.91
N THR A 18 -13.27 -19.97 -5.17
CA THR A 18 -13.46 -19.31 -6.47
C THR A 18 -12.79 -17.93 -6.57
N CYS A 19 -11.86 -17.60 -5.66
CA CYS A 19 -11.14 -16.32 -5.62
C CYS A 19 -12.03 -15.08 -5.42
N ILE A 20 -13.19 -15.23 -4.81
CA ILE A 20 -14.09 -14.13 -4.45
C ILE A 20 -13.74 -13.63 -3.06
N LEU A 21 -13.62 -12.31 -2.89
CA LEU A 21 -13.48 -11.65 -1.59
C LEU A 21 -14.73 -11.93 -0.73
N VAL A 22 -14.57 -12.65 0.38
CA VAL A 22 -15.66 -12.99 1.30
C VAL A 22 -15.60 -12.25 2.63
N GLY A 23 -14.49 -11.56 2.92
CA GLY A 23 -14.41 -10.71 4.09
C GLY A 23 -13.05 -10.07 4.31
N VAL A 24 -13.05 -9.08 5.20
CA VAL A 24 -11.86 -8.39 5.72
C VAL A 24 -11.92 -8.48 7.24
N ILE A 25 -10.84 -8.95 7.86
CA ILE A 25 -10.73 -9.22 9.30
C ILE A 25 -9.67 -8.34 9.96
N ASP A 26 -9.62 -8.36 11.29
CA ASP A 26 -8.63 -7.63 12.11
C ASP A 26 -8.73 -6.10 12.05
N TRP A 27 -9.92 -5.59 12.37
CA TRP A 27 -10.23 -4.16 12.41
C TRP A 27 -9.74 -3.45 13.69
N ALA A 28 -8.86 -4.07 14.48
CA ALA A 28 -8.43 -3.53 15.78
C ALA A 28 -7.72 -2.16 15.64
N GLU A 29 -7.09 -1.92 14.50
CA GLU A 29 -6.30 -0.71 14.21
C GLU A 29 -7.07 0.34 13.40
N ALA A 30 -8.38 0.13 13.19
CA ALA A 30 -9.17 1.00 12.32
C ALA A 30 -9.19 2.47 12.79
N GLU A 31 -9.06 3.40 11.86
CA GLU A 31 -8.98 4.84 12.16
C GLU A 31 -9.69 5.71 11.11
N ILE A 32 -10.04 6.94 11.48
CA ILE A 32 -10.58 7.93 10.54
C ILE A 32 -9.43 8.73 9.92
N ALA A 33 -9.23 8.56 8.60
CA ALA A 33 -8.09 9.11 7.87
C ALA A 33 -8.41 9.41 6.39
N PRO A 34 -7.51 10.04 5.63
CA PRO A 34 -7.65 10.20 4.17
C PRO A 34 -7.67 8.85 3.44
N PHE A 35 -8.65 8.62 2.55
CA PHE A 35 -8.91 7.33 1.88
C PHE A 35 -7.67 6.62 1.33
N GLY A 36 -6.78 7.38 0.68
CA GLY A 36 -5.61 6.81 0.02
C GLY A 36 -4.53 6.25 0.95
N LEU A 37 -4.52 6.57 2.25
CA LEU A 37 -3.42 6.18 3.14
C LEU A 37 -3.24 4.66 3.29
N ASN A 38 -4.29 3.86 3.05
CA ASN A 38 -4.17 2.40 3.12
C ASN A 38 -3.87 1.73 1.77
N LEU A 39 -3.93 2.46 0.66
CA LEU A 39 -3.84 1.88 -0.68
C LEU A 39 -2.41 1.45 -1.08
N TYR A 40 -1.39 1.75 -0.26
CA TYR A 40 -0.04 1.23 -0.50
C TYR A 40 0.00 -0.30 -0.39
N SER A 41 -0.89 -0.89 0.42
CA SER A 41 -1.06 -2.33 0.57
C SER A 41 -1.40 -3.05 -0.75
N HIS A 42 -1.98 -2.34 -1.72
CA HIS A 42 -2.25 -2.86 -3.06
C HIS A 42 -0.97 -3.38 -3.75
N GLN A 43 0.20 -2.80 -3.45
CA GLN A 43 1.48 -3.27 -4.01
C GLN A 43 1.79 -4.72 -3.63
N HIS A 44 1.41 -5.15 -2.43
CA HIS A 44 1.58 -6.55 -2.03
C HIS A 44 0.67 -7.51 -2.82
N LEU A 45 -0.40 -7.02 -3.46
CA LEU A 45 -1.29 -7.82 -4.30
C LEU A 45 -0.83 -7.89 -5.76
N THR A 46 -0.07 -6.89 -6.24
CA THR A 46 0.36 -6.77 -7.65
C THR A 46 1.85 -7.04 -7.85
N CYS A 47 2.59 -7.26 -6.77
CA CYS A 47 4.01 -7.59 -6.78
C CYS A 47 4.34 -8.73 -5.83
N LYS A 48 5.54 -9.28 -5.97
CA LYS A 48 6.19 -10.21 -5.04
C LYS A 48 7.44 -9.58 -4.43
N VAL A 49 7.75 -9.95 -3.19
CA VAL A 49 9.00 -9.56 -2.51
C VAL A 49 9.91 -10.77 -2.42
N HIS A 50 11.08 -10.68 -3.05
CA HIS A 50 12.11 -11.73 -3.01
C HIS A 50 13.28 -11.32 -2.11
N PHE A 51 13.74 -12.23 -1.24
CA PHE A 51 14.79 -11.91 -0.27
C PHE A 51 16.09 -11.36 -0.89
N LYS A 52 16.45 -11.84 -2.09
CA LYS A 52 17.65 -11.38 -2.81
C LYS A 52 17.43 -10.12 -3.65
N ASN A 53 16.25 -10.00 -4.27
CA ASN A 53 16.02 -9.04 -5.36
C ASN A 53 15.08 -7.89 -4.95
N GLY A 54 14.52 -7.94 -3.74
CA GLY A 54 13.50 -7.00 -3.28
C GLY A 54 12.19 -7.17 -4.04
N TRP A 55 11.53 -6.05 -4.29
CA TRP A 55 10.27 -6.00 -5.03
C TRP A 55 10.44 -6.47 -6.48
N THR A 56 9.43 -7.16 -7.00
CA THR A 56 9.32 -7.53 -8.41
C THR A 56 7.86 -7.51 -8.79
N ARG A 57 7.52 -6.81 -9.87
CA ARG A 57 6.16 -6.76 -10.41
C ARG A 57 5.74 -8.11 -10.99
N TYR A 58 4.46 -8.41 -10.96
CA TYR A 58 3.90 -9.45 -11.83
C TYR A 58 3.88 -8.99 -13.28
N ASP A 59 3.84 -9.93 -14.22
CA ASP A 59 3.92 -9.66 -15.66
C ASP A 59 2.73 -8.79 -16.14
N ASP A 60 1.59 -8.90 -15.46
CA ASP A 60 0.34 -8.20 -15.71
C ASP A 60 0.16 -6.94 -14.83
N TYR A 61 1.20 -6.47 -14.14
CA TYR A 61 1.12 -5.34 -13.20
C TYR A 61 0.40 -4.10 -13.75
N THR A 62 0.71 -3.68 -14.98
CA THR A 62 0.09 -2.48 -15.58
C THR A 62 -1.41 -2.69 -15.79
N VAL A 63 -1.81 -3.90 -16.20
CA VAL A 63 -3.22 -4.27 -16.38
C VAL A 63 -3.94 -4.30 -15.03
N LEU A 64 -3.30 -4.85 -13.99
CA LEU A 64 -3.86 -4.90 -12.64
C LEU A 64 -4.05 -3.49 -12.04
N GLU A 65 -3.11 -2.56 -12.23
CA GLU A 65 -3.27 -1.17 -11.80
C GLU A 65 -4.39 -0.47 -12.57
N GLU A 66 -4.49 -0.67 -13.89
CA GLU A 66 -5.59 -0.11 -14.69
C GLU A 66 -6.96 -0.61 -14.23
N ILE A 67 -7.10 -1.92 -14.02
CA ILE A 67 -8.34 -2.53 -13.50
C ILE A 67 -8.65 -1.97 -12.11
N PHE A 68 -7.66 -1.91 -11.21
CA PHE A 68 -7.85 -1.40 -9.86
C PHE A 68 -8.37 0.05 -9.87
N TRP A 69 -7.71 0.94 -10.61
CA TRP A 69 -8.09 2.37 -10.63
C TRP A 69 -9.41 2.62 -11.37
N SER A 70 -9.70 1.89 -12.45
CA SER A 70 -10.98 2.01 -13.16
C SER A 70 -12.13 1.54 -12.29
N THR A 71 -12.04 0.33 -11.72
CA THR A 71 -13.07 -0.20 -10.82
C THR A 71 -13.25 0.67 -9.59
N LEU A 72 -12.15 1.14 -8.97
CA LEU A 72 -12.24 2.04 -7.81
C LEU A 72 -12.96 3.35 -8.16
N SER A 73 -12.66 3.93 -9.32
CA SER A 73 -13.29 5.17 -9.78
C SER A 73 -14.79 4.98 -10.01
N GLU A 74 -15.18 3.86 -10.63
CA GLU A 74 -16.58 3.53 -10.89
C GLU A 74 -17.37 3.29 -9.59
N GLU A 75 -16.87 2.42 -8.70
CA GLU A 75 -17.53 2.04 -7.45
C GLU A 75 -17.59 3.20 -6.44
N ALA A 76 -16.61 4.10 -6.44
CA ALA A 76 -16.60 5.27 -5.57
C ALA A 76 -17.47 6.45 -6.09
N GLY A 77 -18.18 6.27 -7.21
CA GLY A 77 -19.11 7.26 -7.75
C GLY A 77 -18.47 8.27 -8.71
N VAL A 78 -17.63 7.77 -9.64
CA VAL A 78 -16.85 8.54 -10.63
C VAL A 78 -16.04 9.65 -9.97
N LEU A 79 -14.82 9.31 -9.57
CA LEU A 79 -13.87 10.27 -9.02
C LEU A 79 -13.28 11.13 -10.16
N ASP A 80 -13.21 12.44 -9.96
CA ASP A 80 -12.50 13.32 -10.89
C ASP A 80 -10.98 13.12 -10.85
N ASP A 81 -10.29 13.60 -11.88
CA ASP A 81 -8.84 13.45 -12.04
C ASP A 81 -8.05 14.06 -10.86
N GLU A 82 -8.55 15.17 -10.27
CA GLU A 82 -7.91 15.81 -9.14
C GLU A 82 -7.98 14.93 -7.89
N THR A 83 -9.15 14.36 -7.63
CA THR A 83 -9.41 13.43 -6.53
C THR A 83 -8.54 12.18 -6.67
N ILE A 84 -8.43 11.62 -7.88
CA ILE A 84 -7.56 10.48 -8.15
C ILE A 84 -6.09 10.83 -7.88
N ARG A 85 -5.62 12.02 -8.29
CA ARG A 85 -4.25 12.49 -7.96
C ARG A 85 -4.04 12.60 -6.45
N VAL A 86 -5.00 13.14 -5.71
CA VAL A 86 -4.93 13.26 -4.24
C VAL A 86 -4.90 11.89 -3.58
N VAL A 87 -5.73 10.94 -4.03
CA VAL A 87 -5.75 9.57 -3.51
C VAL A 87 -4.42 8.86 -3.78
N LYS A 88 -3.85 9.05 -4.97
CA LYS A 88 -2.52 8.55 -5.36
C LYS A 88 -1.38 9.17 -4.53
N ALA A 89 -1.43 10.47 -4.26
CA ALA A 89 -0.46 11.10 -3.36
C ALA A 89 -0.60 10.55 -1.93
N ALA A 90 -1.83 10.39 -1.44
CA ALA A 90 -2.11 9.79 -0.13
C ALA A 90 -1.62 8.33 -0.05
N ARG A 91 -1.70 7.55 -1.13
CA ARG A 91 -1.10 6.20 -1.21
C ARG A 91 0.39 6.21 -0.89
N ILE A 92 1.15 7.14 -1.48
CA ILE A 92 2.59 7.29 -1.23
C ILE A 92 2.84 7.73 0.22
N THR A 93 2.07 8.70 0.72
CA THR A 93 2.14 9.14 2.12
C THR A 93 1.86 7.99 3.09
N GLY A 94 0.89 7.13 2.78
CA GLY A 94 0.58 5.93 3.55
C GLY A 94 1.74 4.96 3.64
N LEU A 95 2.44 4.73 2.53
CA LEU A 95 3.66 3.91 2.53
C LEU A 95 4.73 4.52 3.45
N LEU A 96 4.97 5.83 3.36
CA LEU A 96 5.94 6.53 4.18
C LEU A 96 5.59 6.47 5.68
N LEU A 97 4.31 6.58 6.04
CA LEU A 97 3.88 6.42 7.44
C LEU A 97 4.04 4.98 7.93
N SER A 98 3.80 4.00 7.07
CA SER A 98 3.88 2.57 7.42
C SER A 98 5.31 2.05 7.53
N ARG A 99 6.21 2.52 6.66
CA ARG A 99 7.57 2.00 6.51
C ARG A 99 8.65 3.01 6.89
N GLY A 100 8.39 4.31 6.82
CA GLY A 100 9.36 5.35 7.18
C GLY A 100 9.60 5.49 8.69
N LEU A 101 8.81 4.79 9.51
CA LEU A 101 8.89 4.80 10.97
C LEU A 101 9.15 3.38 11.50
N THR A 102 9.76 3.29 12.69
CA THR A 102 10.04 2.01 13.36
C THR A 102 8.79 1.30 13.88
N SER A 103 7.72 2.05 14.11
CA SER A 103 6.44 1.59 14.66
C SER A 103 5.29 2.22 13.87
N ARG A 104 4.17 1.51 13.79
CA ARG A 104 2.94 1.95 13.08
C ARG A 104 1.62 1.66 13.82
N LEU A 105 1.64 0.81 14.85
CA LEU A 105 0.46 0.36 15.59
C LEU A 105 0.46 0.91 17.02
N ALA A 106 -0.71 1.01 17.62
CA ALA A 106 -0.89 1.68 18.92
C ALA A 106 -0.17 0.98 20.09
N ASN A 107 0.08 -0.34 19.98
CA ASN A 107 0.73 -1.16 21.01
C ASN A 107 2.26 -1.22 20.89
N MET A 108 2.86 -0.47 19.96
CA MET A 108 4.30 -0.45 19.74
C MET A 108 4.96 0.79 20.38
N PRO A 109 6.30 0.79 20.53
CA PRO A 109 7.03 1.97 20.99
C PRO A 109 6.74 3.21 20.14
N GLU A 110 6.96 4.39 20.70
CA GLU A 110 6.77 5.66 19.97
C GLU A 110 7.52 5.63 18.64
N PRO A 111 6.84 5.96 17.51
CA PRO A 111 7.43 5.85 16.20
C PRO A 111 8.55 6.87 16.01
N VAL A 112 9.74 6.39 15.66
CA VAL A 112 10.86 7.23 15.24
C VAL A 112 11.22 6.95 13.78
N PRO A 113 11.85 7.90 13.06
CA PRO A 113 12.32 7.66 11.70
C PRO A 113 13.28 6.47 11.64
N ILE A 114 13.10 5.62 10.62
CA ILE A 114 14.02 4.51 10.36
C ILE A 114 15.44 5.01 10.05
N ARG A 115 16.42 4.14 10.28
CA ARG A 115 17.85 4.41 10.02
C ARG A 115 18.45 3.24 9.24
N ASP A 116 19.63 3.48 8.68
CA ASP A 116 20.45 2.43 8.06
C ASP A 116 21.12 1.58 9.16
N ASP A 117 20.29 0.80 9.85
CA ASP A 117 20.66 -0.17 10.87
C ASP A 117 19.85 -1.46 10.70
N GLU A 118 20.15 -2.48 11.51
CA GLU A 118 19.49 -3.79 11.43
C GLU A 118 17.96 -3.69 11.56
N SER A 119 17.45 -2.75 12.35
CA SER A 119 16.02 -2.57 12.58
C SER A 119 15.31 -1.88 11.40
N GLY A 120 15.99 -0.94 10.74
CA GLY A 120 15.46 -0.19 9.61
C GLY A 120 15.67 -0.86 8.25
N ALA A 121 16.61 -1.81 8.14
CA ALA A 121 17.02 -2.41 6.86
C ALA A 121 15.86 -2.99 6.04
N TYR A 122 14.89 -3.64 6.68
CA TYR A 122 13.72 -4.19 5.98
C TYR A 122 12.84 -3.08 5.40
N ASN A 123 12.52 -2.09 6.21
CA ASN A 123 11.69 -0.95 5.80
C ASN A 123 12.38 -0.09 4.73
N MET A 124 13.69 0.13 4.86
CA MET A 124 14.48 0.83 3.83
C MET A 124 14.44 0.10 2.50
N ARG A 125 14.59 -1.24 2.50
CA ARG A 125 14.48 -2.05 1.28
C ARG A 125 13.11 -1.92 0.61
N ASP A 126 12.03 -1.86 1.41
CA ASP A 126 10.68 -1.63 0.88
C ASP A 126 10.54 -0.24 0.26
N LEU A 127 11.04 0.80 0.94
CA LEU A 127 11.00 2.16 0.44
C LEU A 127 11.86 2.33 -0.84
N ASP A 128 13.07 1.78 -0.88
CA ASP A 128 13.93 1.81 -2.06
C ASP A 128 13.25 1.13 -3.26
N GLY A 129 12.61 -0.01 -3.03
CA GLY A 129 11.88 -0.73 -4.07
C GLY A 129 10.69 0.04 -4.63
N LEU A 130 9.91 0.69 -3.77
CA LEU A 130 8.64 1.31 -4.17
C LEU A 130 8.73 2.81 -4.48
N LEU A 131 9.81 3.49 -4.09
CA LEU A 131 10.00 4.92 -4.32
C LEU A 131 11.15 5.26 -5.29
N ILE A 132 12.22 4.45 -5.31
CA ILE A 132 13.46 4.79 -6.02
C ILE A 132 13.68 3.90 -7.25
N ASN A 133 13.56 2.59 -7.08
CA ASN A 133 13.86 1.64 -8.15
C ASN A 133 12.89 1.80 -9.33
N LEU A 134 13.41 2.21 -10.49
CA LEU A 134 12.62 2.49 -11.69
C LEU A 134 11.74 1.30 -12.16
N ALA A 135 12.18 0.07 -11.90
CA ALA A 135 11.45 -1.12 -12.32
C ALA A 135 10.17 -1.35 -11.49
N THR A 136 10.13 -0.85 -10.25
CA THR A 136 9.11 -1.22 -9.25
C THR A 136 8.44 -0.02 -8.59
N ARG A 137 9.01 1.18 -8.70
CA ARG A 137 8.47 2.39 -8.09
C ARG A 137 7.06 2.70 -8.57
N PHE A 138 6.25 3.30 -7.72
CA PHE A 138 4.90 3.78 -8.06
C PHE A 138 4.88 4.50 -9.41
N LEU A 139 3.90 4.14 -10.26
CA LEU A 139 3.76 4.74 -11.60
C LEU A 139 3.53 6.24 -11.52
N GLU A 140 2.92 6.68 -10.42
CA GLU A 140 2.63 8.06 -10.05
C GLU A 140 3.89 8.92 -9.84
N LEU A 141 5.06 8.29 -9.66
CA LEU A 141 6.37 8.95 -9.53
C LEU A 141 7.15 9.00 -10.85
N ASN A 142 6.58 8.46 -11.94
CA ASN A 142 7.13 8.62 -13.28
C ASN A 142 6.65 9.98 -13.82
N ASN A 143 7.52 10.99 -13.76
CA ASN A 143 7.33 12.28 -14.44
C ASN A 143 7.05 12.09 -15.93
#